data_AF-A0A3G2G693-F1
#
_entry.id   AF-A0A3G2G693-F1
#
_cell.length_a   1.000
_cell.length_b   1.000
_cell.length_c   1.000
_cell.angle_alpha   90.00
_cell.angle_beta   90.00
_cell.angle_gamma   90.00
#
_symmetry.space_group_name_H-M   'P 1'
#
loop_
_entity.id
_entity.type
_entity.pdbx_description
1 polymer ?
#
loop_
_entity_poly.entity_id
_entity_poly.type
_entity_poly.pdbx_seq_one_letter_code
_entity_poly.pdbx_strand_id
1 'polypeptide(L)'
;MKNIFSAAIIVSTALVSCGTVQSVIQNTFPYTANVLVSTGVPANKEVSSTATATNVQTWFGGNNNAQIKDVRISDAKISVVSPVGGNLSALKSVKVYISSTGTNERLVASRSDISSNSSSLNLDLNNETGFLDEVVKSTGVTVRTVYELKNQTSSDMNLKVALNFSSVPVR
;
A
#
# COMPACT_ATOMS: atom_id res chain seq x y z
N MET A 1 58.62 -10.58 48.14
CA MET A 1 57.90 -9.65 47.25
C MET A 1 58.64 -9.52 45.93
N LYS A 2 58.30 -10.37 44.94
CA LYS A 2 58.41 -10.11 43.49
C LYS A 2 57.89 -11.33 42.70
N ASN A 3 56.77 -11.14 42.00
CA ASN A 3 56.46 -11.46 40.59
C ASN A 3 56.75 -12.91 40.10
N ILE A 4 55.90 -13.65 39.38
CA ILE A 4 55.31 -13.36 38.06
C ILE A 4 54.23 -14.43 37.72
N PHE A 5 53.06 -13.94 37.32
CA PHE A 5 52.15 -14.38 36.25
C PHE A 5 52.02 -15.87 35.86
N SER A 6 50.78 -16.36 35.92
CA SER A 6 50.23 -17.30 34.94
C SER A 6 48.79 -16.88 34.63
N ALA A 7 48.66 -15.99 33.64
CA ALA A 7 47.38 -15.53 33.11
C ALA A 7 46.89 -16.57 32.08
N ALA A 8 45.89 -17.36 32.45
CA ALA A 8 45.14 -18.19 31.52
C ALA A 8 44.11 -17.32 30.80
N ILE A 9 44.46 -16.85 29.60
CA ILE A 9 43.54 -16.19 28.67
C ILE A 9 42.71 -17.29 27.98
N ILE A 10 41.46 -17.46 28.43
CA ILE A 10 40.45 -18.22 27.70
C ILE A 10 39.77 -17.22 26.76
N VAL A 11 40.20 -17.21 25.50
CA VAL A 11 39.55 -16.47 24.42
C VAL A 11 38.24 -17.17 24.11
N SER A 12 37.17 -16.77 24.79
CA SER A 12 35.81 -17.10 24.39
C SER A 12 35.47 -16.27 23.16
N THR A 13 35.69 -16.86 21.98
CA THR A 13 35.14 -16.40 20.71
C THR A 13 33.63 -16.46 20.78
N ALA A 14 33.01 -15.37 21.23
CA ALA A 14 31.60 -15.12 20.98
C ALA A 14 31.44 -14.97 19.47
N LEU A 15 31.01 -16.05 18.82
CA LEU A 15 30.46 -16.04 17.49
C LEU A 15 29.28 -15.07 17.50
N VAL A 16 29.55 -13.80 17.15
CA VAL A 16 28.53 -12.87 16.70
C VAL A 16 28.00 -13.43 15.38
N SER A 17 27.05 -14.35 15.47
CA SER A 17 26.13 -14.60 14.37
C SER A 17 25.33 -13.31 14.20
N CYS A 18 25.91 -12.37 13.46
CA CYS A 18 25.16 -11.32 12.80
C CYS A 18 24.18 -12.09 11.93
N GLY A 19 22.96 -12.27 12.42
CA GLY A 19 21.87 -12.81 11.62
C GLY A 19 21.88 -11.98 10.36
N THR A 20 22.18 -12.63 9.24
CA THR A 20 21.97 -12.04 7.93
C THR A 20 20.50 -11.69 7.91
N VAL A 21 20.19 -10.45 8.28
CA VAL A 21 18.92 -9.81 7.97
C VAL A 21 18.86 -9.97 6.48
N GLN A 22 18.07 -10.96 6.08
CA GLN A 22 17.82 -11.27 4.72
C GLN A 22 17.07 -10.03 4.25
N SER A 23 17.84 -9.05 3.77
CA SER A 23 17.37 -7.97 2.93
C SER A 23 16.91 -8.66 1.65
N VAL A 24 15.83 -9.42 1.80
CA VAL A 24 14.86 -9.64 0.76
C VAL A 24 14.35 -8.23 0.52
N ILE A 25 15.09 -7.50 -0.30
CA ILE A 25 14.61 -6.36 -1.05
C ILE A 25 13.58 -6.96 -2.01
N GLN A 26 12.49 -7.47 -1.46
CA GLN A 26 11.24 -7.52 -2.17
C GLN A 26 10.99 -6.05 -2.44
N ASN A 27 11.14 -5.68 -3.71
CA ASN A 27 10.94 -4.34 -4.21
C ASN A 27 9.45 -4.02 -4.12
N THR A 28 8.95 -4.00 -2.88
CA THR A 28 7.57 -3.85 -2.50
C THR A 28 7.42 -2.45 -1.92
N PHE A 29 6.92 -1.54 -2.73
CA PHE A 29 6.73 -0.15 -2.32
C PHE A 29 5.25 0.06 -1.98
N PRO A 30 4.95 0.49 -0.75
CA PRO A 30 3.60 0.83 -0.39
C PRO A 30 3.20 2.13 -1.11
N TYR A 31 1.96 2.22 -1.53
CA TYR A 31 1.28 3.42 -1.97
C TYR A 31 0.13 3.64 -1.00
N THR A 32 0.12 4.78 -0.34
CA THR A 32 -0.97 5.14 0.57
C THR A 32 -1.71 6.35 0.03
N ALA A 33 -3.03 6.24 -0.06
CA ALA A 33 -3.95 7.33 -0.35
C ALA A 33 -4.99 7.46 0.75
N ASN A 34 -5.30 8.71 1.12
CA ASN A 34 -6.38 9.02 2.04
C ASN A 34 -7.59 9.49 1.22
N VAL A 35 -8.71 8.80 1.40
CA VAL A 35 -9.98 9.02 0.73
C VAL A 35 -10.97 9.51 1.77
N LEU A 36 -11.44 10.75 1.58
CA LEU A 36 -12.49 11.31 2.41
C LEU A 36 -13.86 10.87 1.89
N VAL A 37 -14.62 10.20 2.74
CA VAL A 37 -16.04 9.92 2.55
C VAL A 37 -16.81 10.94 3.37
N SER A 38 -17.37 11.94 2.71
CA SER A 38 -18.09 13.01 3.39
C SER A 38 -19.54 12.60 3.71
N THR A 39 -20.08 13.20 4.78
CA THR A 39 -21.50 13.18 5.11
C THR A 39 -22.32 13.77 3.96
N GLY A 40 -23.44 13.12 3.64
CA GLY A 40 -24.32 13.54 2.55
C GLY A 40 -24.15 12.77 1.25
N VAL A 41 -23.21 11.82 1.16
CA VAL A 41 -23.20 10.85 0.05
C VAL A 41 -24.48 10.00 0.12
N PRO A 42 -25.33 10.01 -0.93
CA PRO A 42 -26.53 9.18 -0.97
C PRO A 42 -26.18 7.68 -0.95
N ALA A 43 -26.98 6.89 -0.23
CA ALA A 43 -26.88 5.44 -0.25
C ALA A 43 -27.21 4.90 -1.67
N ASN A 44 -26.59 3.79 -2.05
CA ASN A 44 -26.70 3.14 -3.36
C ASN A 44 -26.32 4.05 -4.55
N LYS A 45 -25.40 4.99 -4.35
CA LYS A 45 -24.77 5.76 -5.43
C LYS A 45 -23.27 5.50 -5.42
N GLU A 46 -22.73 5.28 -6.60
CA GLU A 46 -21.28 5.23 -6.80
C GLU A 46 -20.73 6.64 -6.68
N VAL A 47 -19.79 6.83 -5.75
CA VAL A 47 -19.02 8.06 -5.59
C VAL A 47 -17.57 7.75 -5.83
N SER A 48 -16.91 8.58 -6.62
CA SER A 48 -15.47 8.48 -6.86
C SER A 48 -14.73 9.57 -6.10
N SER A 49 -13.63 9.20 -5.46
CA SER A 49 -12.68 10.11 -4.85
C SER A 49 -11.29 9.81 -5.38
N THR A 50 -10.60 10.85 -5.86
CA THR A 50 -9.24 10.72 -6.38
C THR A 50 -8.27 11.28 -5.36
N ALA A 51 -7.22 10.52 -5.07
CA ALA A 51 -6.18 10.89 -4.13
C ALA A 51 -4.79 10.57 -4.69
N THR A 52 -3.87 11.52 -4.55
CA THR A 52 -2.47 11.38 -4.94
C THR A 52 -1.70 10.67 -3.82
N ALA A 53 -0.81 9.74 -4.15
CA ALA A 53 0.04 9.10 -3.14
C ALA A 53 1.02 10.10 -2.54
N THR A 54 1.29 9.90 -1.26
CA THR A 54 2.34 10.66 -0.56
C THR A 54 3.72 10.02 -0.68
N ASN A 55 3.82 8.71 -0.97
CA ASN A 55 5.03 7.93 -0.75
C ASN A 55 5.64 7.25 -1.99
N VAL A 56 4.93 7.23 -3.12
CA VAL A 56 5.47 6.65 -4.38
C VAL A 56 6.51 7.56 -5.02
N GLN A 57 6.37 8.88 -4.89
CA GLN A 57 7.39 9.81 -5.38
C GLN A 57 8.74 9.67 -4.67
N THR A 58 8.83 9.02 -3.51
CA THR A 58 10.10 8.79 -2.82
C THR A 58 10.84 7.57 -3.37
N TRP A 59 10.11 6.56 -3.86
CA TRP A 59 10.68 5.32 -4.39
C TRP A 59 10.93 5.34 -5.91
N PHE A 60 10.08 6.06 -6.63
CA PHE A 60 10.15 6.22 -8.10
C PHE A 60 10.75 7.57 -8.50
N GLY A 61 11.19 8.34 -7.51
CA GLY A 61 11.25 9.79 -7.54
C GLY A 61 11.85 10.37 -8.79
N GLY A 62 10.98 10.94 -9.63
CA GLY A 62 11.32 11.91 -10.68
C GLY A 62 12.42 11.48 -11.66
N ASN A 63 12.88 10.24 -11.61
CA ASN A 63 14.07 9.78 -12.29
C ASN A 63 13.64 8.56 -13.09
N ASN A 64 13.47 8.79 -14.39
CA ASN A 64 13.08 7.84 -15.43
C ASN A 64 14.01 6.61 -15.55
N ASN A 65 14.94 6.43 -14.60
CA ASN A 65 15.96 5.39 -14.51
C ASN A 65 15.68 4.34 -13.44
N ALA A 66 14.47 4.28 -12.86
CA ALA A 66 14.10 3.16 -12.00
C ALA A 66 14.27 1.85 -12.78
N GLN A 67 15.31 1.07 -12.44
CA GLN A 67 15.66 -0.22 -13.04
C GLN A 67 14.69 -1.31 -12.56
N ILE A 68 13.42 -1.10 -12.85
CA ILE A 68 12.33 -1.99 -12.46
C ILE A 68 11.50 -2.34 -13.69
N LYS A 69 11.10 -3.59 -13.72
CA LYS A 69 10.27 -4.18 -14.76
C LYS A 69 9.26 -5.10 -14.09
N ASP A 70 8.14 -5.34 -14.77
CA ASP A 70 7.10 -6.26 -14.34
C ASP A 70 6.48 -5.85 -12.99
N VAL A 71 6.18 -4.55 -12.86
CA VAL A 71 5.52 -3.97 -11.70
C VAL A 71 4.06 -4.43 -11.67
N ARG A 72 3.66 -5.00 -10.54
CA ARG A 72 2.32 -5.54 -10.30
C ARG A 72 1.87 -5.19 -8.89
N ILE A 73 0.56 -5.19 -8.66
CA ILE A 73 0.03 -5.07 -7.31
C ILE A 73 0.17 -6.43 -6.62
N SER A 74 0.81 -6.45 -5.45
CA SER A 74 0.93 -7.63 -4.60
C SER A 74 -0.17 -7.72 -3.57
N ASP A 75 -0.65 -6.58 -3.07
CA ASP A 75 -1.65 -6.51 -2.02
C ASP A 75 -2.38 -5.17 -2.06
N ALA A 76 -3.67 -5.18 -1.75
CA ALA A 76 -4.49 -3.99 -1.69
C ALA A 76 -5.39 -4.07 -0.46
N LYS A 77 -5.31 -3.06 0.39
CA LYS A 77 -6.01 -3.00 1.66
C LYS A 77 -6.64 -1.64 1.89
N ILE A 78 -7.88 -1.63 2.35
CA ILE A 78 -8.56 -0.43 2.82
C ILE A 78 -8.70 -0.47 4.33
N SER A 79 -8.62 0.69 4.97
CA SER A 79 -8.75 0.82 6.42
C SER A 79 -9.38 2.14 6.82
N VAL A 80 -10.18 2.15 7.88
CA VAL A 80 -10.76 3.37 8.45
C VAL A 80 -9.71 4.02 9.35
N VAL A 81 -9.35 5.27 9.04
CA VAL A 81 -8.46 6.10 9.86
C VAL A 81 -9.26 6.92 10.85
N SER A 82 -10.39 7.46 10.42
CA SER A 82 -11.27 8.29 11.24
C SER A 82 -12.73 8.07 10.85
N PRO A 83 -13.68 8.03 11.80
CA PRO A 83 -13.47 8.09 13.25
C PRO A 83 -12.77 6.83 13.81
N VAL A 84 -12.09 6.97 14.94
CA VAL A 84 -11.43 5.85 15.62
C VAL A 84 -12.48 4.85 16.10
N GLY A 85 -12.34 3.58 15.73
CA GLY A 85 -13.35 2.54 15.98
C GLY A 85 -14.44 2.45 14.92
N GLY A 86 -14.37 3.28 13.86
CA GLY A 86 -15.21 3.14 12.68
C GLY A 86 -14.96 1.83 11.93
N ASN A 87 -15.99 1.36 11.22
CA ASN A 87 -15.93 0.12 10.45
C ASN A 87 -16.38 0.35 8.99
N LEU A 88 -16.12 -0.66 8.15
CA LEU A 88 -16.43 -0.62 6.72
C LEU A 88 -17.86 -1.11 6.40
N SER A 89 -18.72 -1.33 7.40
CA SER A 89 -20.06 -1.92 7.21
C SER A 89 -21.00 -1.03 6.38
N ALA A 90 -20.75 0.27 6.36
CA ALA A 90 -21.49 1.24 5.55
C ALA A 90 -21.13 1.15 4.05
N LEU A 91 -19.99 0.54 3.69
CA LEU A 91 -19.59 0.37 2.30
C LEU A 91 -20.25 -0.87 1.72
N LYS A 92 -20.71 -0.76 0.48
CA LYS A 92 -21.26 -1.86 -0.32
C LYS A 92 -20.20 -2.47 -1.21
N SER A 93 -19.51 -1.63 -1.95
CA SER A 93 -18.44 -2.02 -2.84
C SER A 93 -17.40 -0.93 -2.93
N VAL A 94 -16.16 -1.32 -3.20
CA VAL A 94 -15.04 -0.42 -3.47
C VAL A 94 -14.31 -0.94 -4.69
N LYS A 95 -13.98 -0.05 -5.62
CA LYS A 95 -13.15 -0.29 -6.79
C LYS A 95 -12.02 0.72 -6.76
N VAL A 96 -10.79 0.26 -6.89
CA VAL A 96 -9.59 1.08 -6.85
C VAL A 96 -8.94 1.05 -8.20
N TYR A 97 -8.82 2.24 -8.78
CA TYR A 97 -8.18 2.47 -10.05
C TYR A 97 -6.88 3.24 -9.81
N ILE A 98 -5.88 2.94 -10.62
CA ILE A 98 -4.63 3.68 -10.67
C ILE A 98 -4.47 4.31 -12.04
N SER A 99 -3.95 5.53 -12.07
CA SER A 99 -3.57 6.23 -13.27
C SER A 99 -2.40 7.15 -12.97
N SER A 100 -1.71 7.59 -14.01
CA SER A 100 -0.65 8.59 -13.94
C SER A 100 -0.77 9.53 -15.13
N THR A 101 -0.05 10.64 -15.08
CA THR A 101 -0.09 11.67 -16.14
C THR A 101 0.21 11.03 -17.50
N GLY A 102 -0.74 11.11 -18.43
CA GLY A 102 -0.61 10.57 -19.78
C GLY A 102 -0.81 9.05 -19.93
N THR A 103 -1.24 8.35 -18.88
CA THR A 103 -1.52 6.90 -18.93
C THR A 103 -3.00 6.59 -18.79
N ASN A 104 -3.43 5.46 -19.35
CA ASN A 104 -4.79 4.97 -19.19
C ASN A 104 -5.04 4.52 -17.75
N GLU A 105 -6.24 4.77 -17.26
CA GLU A 105 -6.64 4.30 -15.95
C GLU A 105 -6.86 2.79 -15.94
N ARG A 106 -6.38 2.14 -14.89
CA ARG A 106 -6.39 0.69 -14.74
C ARG A 106 -7.03 0.30 -13.42
N LEU A 107 -8.02 -0.58 -13.46
CA LEU A 107 -8.64 -1.16 -12.26
C LEU A 107 -7.64 -2.14 -11.64
N VAL A 108 -7.11 -1.84 -10.46
CA VAL A 108 -6.09 -2.69 -9.81
C VAL A 108 -6.65 -3.60 -8.74
N ALA A 109 -7.71 -3.18 -8.06
CA ALA A 109 -8.34 -3.94 -7.01
C ALA A 109 -9.81 -3.57 -6.89
N SER A 110 -10.63 -4.52 -6.48
CA SER A 110 -12.04 -4.29 -6.21
C SER A 110 -12.54 -5.23 -5.14
N ARG A 111 -13.60 -4.84 -4.45
CA ARG A 111 -14.31 -5.69 -3.51
C ARG A 111 -15.77 -5.33 -3.58
N SER A 112 -16.62 -6.28 -3.94
CA SER A 112 -18.07 -6.15 -3.79
C SER A 112 -18.52 -6.77 -2.47
N ASP A 113 -19.78 -6.50 -2.12
CA ASP A 113 -20.47 -7.16 -1.01
C ASP A 113 -19.74 -7.05 0.34
N ILE A 114 -19.20 -5.86 0.61
CA ILE A 114 -18.51 -5.56 1.86
C ILE A 114 -19.53 -5.62 3.01
N SER A 115 -19.56 -6.72 3.76
CA SER A 115 -20.40 -6.88 4.96
C SER A 115 -19.55 -6.94 6.23
N SER A 116 -18.31 -6.44 6.16
CA SER A 116 -17.37 -6.56 7.26
C SER A 116 -17.55 -5.43 8.27
N ASN A 117 -17.68 -5.81 9.54
CA ASN A 117 -17.61 -4.89 10.67
C ASN A 117 -16.16 -4.59 11.08
N SER A 118 -15.18 -5.06 10.32
CA SER A 118 -13.77 -4.73 10.54
C SER A 118 -13.48 -3.29 10.11
N SER A 119 -12.52 -2.67 10.81
CA SER A 119 -11.95 -1.38 10.43
C SER A 119 -11.00 -1.48 9.24
N SER A 120 -10.65 -2.69 8.80
CA SER A 120 -9.83 -2.90 7.61
C SER A 120 -10.26 -4.12 6.82
N LEU A 121 -10.08 -4.08 5.50
CA LEU A 121 -10.47 -5.14 4.59
C LEU A 121 -9.46 -5.22 3.43
N ASN A 122 -9.10 -6.44 3.05
CA ASN A 122 -8.30 -6.67 1.85
C ASN A 122 -9.22 -6.69 0.63
N LEU A 123 -8.78 -6.04 -0.44
CA LEU A 123 -9.48 -5.98 -1.71
C LEU A 123 -9.04 -7.15 -2.59
N ASP A 124 -9.92 -7.59 -3.48
CA ASP A 124 -9.58 -8.59 -4.48
C ASP A 124 -8.78 -7.93 -5.60
N LEU A 125 -7.56 -8.41 -5.80
CA LEU A 125 -6.66 -7.89 -6.83
C LEU A 125 -7.17 -8.26 -8.21
N ASN A 126 -7.19 -7.28 -9.11
CA ASN A 126 -7.44 -7.56 -10.51
C ASN A 126 -6.12 -7.95 -11.18
N ASN A 127 -5.98 -9.23 -11.54
CA ASN A 127 -4.79 -9.72 -12.24
C ASN A 127 -4.81 -9.42 -13.74
N GLU A 128 -5.96 -9.00 -14.30
CA GLU A 128 -6.11 -8.62 -15.71
C GLU A 128 -5.54 -7.22 -16.00
N THR A 129 -5.21 -6.48 -14.94
CA THR A 129 -4.60 -5.14 -15.03
C THR A 129 -3.29 -5.12 -15.82
N GLY A 130 -2.58 -6.24 -15.86
CA GLY A 130 -1.27 -6.37 -16.48
C GLY A 130 -0.18 -5.64 -15.70
N PHE A 131 0.90 -5.31 -16.40
CA PHE A 131 2.04 -4.60 -15.81
C PHE A 131 1.74 -3.11 -15.70
N LEU A 132 2.03 -2.55 -14.53
CA LEU A 132 1.82 -1.13 -14.21
C LEU A 132 3.08 -0.29 -14.47
N ASP A 133 4.06 -0.86 -15.19
CA ASP A 133 5.36 -0.25 -15.50
C ASP A 133 5.22 1.19 -16.00
N GLU A 134 4.33 1.43 -16.96
CA GLU A 134 4.09 2.77 -17.53
C GLU A 134 3.51 3.74 -16.50
N VAL A 135 2.60 3.27 -15.66
CA VAL A 135 1.93 4.09 -14.64
C VAL A 135 2.93 4.49 -13.56
N VAL A 136 3.72 3.54 -13.05
CA VAL A 136 4.66 3.80 -11.96
C VAL A 136 5.93 4.52 -12.40
N LYS A 137 6.34 4.40 -13.67
CA LYS A 137 7.45 5.17 -14.25
C LYS A 137 7.06 6.61 -14.54
N SER A 138 5.76 6.90 -14.71
CA SER A 138 5.26 8.25 -14.95
C SER A 138 5.16 9.06 -13.65
N THR A 139 5.31 10.38 -13.77
CA THR A 139 5.23 11.30 -12.64
C THR A 139 3.78 11.62 -12.29
N GLY A 140 3.47 11.61 -10.99
CA GLY A 140 2.14 12.00 -10.50
C GLY A 140 1.13 10.85 -10.58
N VAL A 141 1.49 9.69 -10.04
CA VAL A 141 0.56 8.58 -9.86
C VAL A 141 -0.60 9.01 -8.95
N THR A 142 -1.82 8.82 -9.44
CA THR A 142 -3.07 9.09 -8.74
C THR A 142 -3.87 7.80 -8.59
N VAL A 143 -4.60 7.70 -7.50
CA VAL A 143 -5.51 6.58 -7.24
C VAL A 143 -6.92 7.13 -7.15
N ARG A 144 -7.78 6.62 -8.03
CA ARG A 144 -9.21 6.91 -8.00
C ARG A 144 -9.93 5.75 -7.33
N THR A 145 -10.52 6.02 -6.19
CA THR A 145 -11.31 5.05 -5.43
C THR A 145 -12.79 5.33 -5.68
N VAL A 146 -13.47 4.39 -6.31
CA VAL A 146 -14.93 4.40 -6.48
C VAL A 146 -15.54 3.56 -5.37
N TYR A 147 -16.39 4.14 -4.55
CA TYR A 147 -17.08 3.45 -3.48
C TYR A 147 -18.58 3.65 -3.59
N GLU A 148 -19.33 2.63 -3.19
CA GLU A 148 -20.79 2.69 -3.05
C GLU A 148 -21.13 2.47 -1.58
N LEU A 149 -22.03 3.27 -1.03
CA LEU A 149 -22.49 3.13 0.35
C LEU A 149 -23.80 2.33 0.41
N LYS A 150 -23.89 1.35 1.32
CA LYS A 150 -25.16 0.66 1.65
C LYS A 150 -26.11 1.60 2.39
N ASN A 151 -25.55 2.39 3.30
CA ASN A 151 -26.27 3.32 4.17
C ASN A 151 -25.56 4.67 4.16
N GLN A 152 -26.31 5.76 4.30
CA GLN A 152 -25.70 7.09 4.43
C GLN A 152 -24.83 7.15 5.69
N THR A 153 -23.64 7.70 5.56
CA THR A 153 -22.74 7.93 6.70
C THR A 153 -23.23 9.15 7.49
N SER A 154 -23.41 9.00 8.80
CA SER A 154 -23.79 10.09 9.70
C SER A 154 -22.63 11.00 10.09
N SER A 155 -21.40 10.62 9.73
CA SER A 155 -20.18 11.38 10.01
C SER A 155 -19.15 11.17 8.90
N ASP A 156 -18.27 12.15 8.73
CA ASP A 156 -17.20 12.07 7.72
C ASP A 156 -16.26 10.92 8.12
N MET A 157 -15.94 10.07 7.14
CA MET A 157 -15.06 8.93 7.33
C MET A 157 -13.82 9.09 6.47
N ASN A 158 -12.65 8.97 7.07
CA ASN A 158 -11.38 8.97 6.34
C ASN A 158 -10.92 7.53 6.14
N LEU A 159 -10.83 7.11 4.88
CA LEU A 159 -10.37 5.79 4.48
C LEU A 159 -8.94 5.87 3.99
N LYS A 160 -8.07 5.03 4.54
CA LYS A 160 -6.72 4.82 4.03
C LYS A 160 -6.72 3.62 3.11
N VAL A 161 -6.41 3.87 1.85
CA VAL A 161 -6.15 2.86 0.82
C VAL A 161 -4.64 2.63 0.79
N ALA A 162 -4.21 1.43 1.13
CA ALA A 162 -2.83 0.97 1.06
C ALA A 162 -2.71 -0.05 -0.08
N LEU A 163 -1.95 0.27 -1.11
CA LEU A 163 -1.62 -0.63 -2.21
C LEU A 163 -0.15 -0.98 -2.13
N ASN A 164 0.19 -2.24 -2.07
CA ASN A 164 1.57 -2.70 -2.13
C ASN A 164 1.84 -3.19 -3.55
N PHE A 165 2.85 -2.60 -4.18
CA PHE A 165 3.27 -2.99 -5.50
C PHE A 165 4.56 -3.78 -5.38
N SER A 166 4.71 -4.91 -6.08
CA SER A 166 6.00 -5.57 -6.28
C SER A 166 6.52 -5.30 -7.68
N SER A 167 7.84 -5.37 -7.84
CA SER A 167 8.47 -5.39 -9.15
C SER A 167 9.70 -6.30 -9.15
N VAL A 168 10.17 -6.62 -10.34
CA VAL A 168 11.39 -7.40 -10.57
C VAL A 168 12.52 -6.43 -10.93
N PRO A 169 13.69 -6.51 -10.28
CA PRO A 169 14.85 -5.74 -10.70
C PRO A 169 15.28 -6.15 -12.11
N VAL A 170 15.52 -5.18 -12.99
CA VAL A 170 16.20 -5.47 -14.26
C VAL A 170 17.70 -5.56 -13.98
N ARG A 171 18.27 -6.74 -14.26
CA ARG A 171 19.72 -6.98 -14.24
C ARG A 171 20.41 -6.33 -15.43
#